data_AF-A0A1B8S5F9-F1
#
_entry.id   AF-A0A1B8S5F9-F1
#
_cell.length_a   1.000
_cell.length_b   1.000
_cell.length_c   1.000
_cell.angle_alpha   90.00
_cell.angle_beta   90.00
_cell.angle_gamma   90.00
#
_symmetry.space_group_name_H-M   'P 1'
#
loop_
_entity.id
_entity.type
_entity.pdbx_description
1 polymer ?
#
loop_
_entity_poly.entity_id
_entity_poly.type
_entity_poly.pdbx_seq_one_letter_code
_entity_poly.pdbx_strand_id
1 'polypeptide(L)'
;MTDLNNAYADAQQAMALLKSAVRTVLEMAPEGGLKNAEIGRSLGIYGGHVEHVGHISRTLLEMLKEEGVAVQDSETKMWKLCGQRIEV
;
A
#
# COMPACT_ATOMS: atom_id res chain seq x y z
N MET A 1 -30.03 -6.30 -10.52
CA MET A 1 -29.12 -5.21 -10.95
C MET A 1 -28.58 -4.41 -9.76
N THR A 2 -29.37 -4.24 -8.69
CA THR A 2 -28.94 -3.63 -7.41
C THR A 2 -27.77 -4.35 -6.75
N ASP A 3 -27.75 -5.69 -6.75
CA ASP A 3 -26.70 -6.45 -6.05
C ASP A 3 -25.30 -6.28 -6.65
N LEU A 4 -25.19 -6.18 -7.98
CA LEU A 4 -23.91 -5.92 -8.65
C LEU A 4 -23.39 -4.50 -8.39
N ASN A 5 -24.30 -3.52 -8.29
CA ASN A 5 -23.93 -2.14 -7.94
C ASN A 5 -23.40 -2.06 -6.50
N ASN A 6 -24.04 -2.78 -5.57
CA ASN A 6 -23.58 -2.86 -4.19
C ASN A 6 -22.20 -3.53 -4.12
N ALA A 7 -22.02 -4.68 -4.79
CA ALA A 7 -20.73 -5.37 -4.84
C ALA A 7 -19.62 -4.50 -5.46
N TYR A 8 -19.95 -3.72 -6.50
CA TYR A 8 -19.02 -2.74 -7.06
C TYR A 8 -18.63 -1.66 -6.05
N ALA A 9 -19.61 -1.05 -5.37
CA ALA A 9 -19.37 -0.01 -4.38
C ALA A 9 -18.51 -0.54 -3.22
N ASP A 10 -18.83 -1.73 -2.71
CA ASP A 10 -18.06 -2.40 -1.65
C ASP A 10 -16.61 -2.65 -2.09
N ALA A 11 -16.40 -3.10 -3.32
CA ALA A 11 -15.06 -3.31 -3.87
C ALA A 11 -14.27 -2.00 -3.98
N GLN A 12 -14.89 -0.92 -4.47
CA GLN A 12 -14.23 0.39 -4.54
C GLN A 12 -13.89 0.92 -3.15
N GLN A 13 -14.81 0.78 -2.19
CA GLN A 13 -14.60 1.20 -0.81
C GLN A 13 -13.47 0.43 -0.15
N ALA A 14 -13.45 -0.91 -0.29
CA ALA A 14 -12.38 -1.75 0.22
C ALA A 14 -11.01 -1.37 -0.36
N MET A 15 -10.96 -1.10 -1.67
CA MET A 15 -9.74 -0.63 -2.34
C MET A 15 -9.25 0.71 -1.78
N ALA A 16 -10.15 1.68 -1.63
CA ALA A 16 -9.83 3.01 -1.09
C ALA A 16 -9.32 2.92 0.36
N LEU A 17 -9.96 2.11 1.20
CA LEU A 17 -9.53 1.90 2.59
C LEU A 17 -8.14 1.26 2.65
N LEU A 18 -7.88 0.25 1.81
CA LEU A 18 -6.59 -0.43 1.80
C LEU A 18 -5.47 0.50 1.31
N LYS A 19 -5.72 1.31 0.28
CA LYS A 19 -4.79 2.35 -0.19
C LYS A 19 -4.50 3.38 0.90
N SER A 20 -5.53 3.86 1.59
CA SER A 20 -5.40 4.83 2.69
C SER A 20 -4.59 4.26 3.87
N ALA A 21 -4.82 2.99 4.22
CA ALA A 21 -4.08 2.32 5.28
C ALA A 21 -2.59 2.19 4.92
N VAL A 22 -2.27 1.80 3.69
CA VAL A 22 -0.88 1.75 3.21
C VAL A 22 -0.23 3.14 3.23
N ARG A 23 -0.92 4.19 2.76
CA ARG A 23 -0.40 5.57 2.83
C ARG A 23 -0.03 5.94 4.27
N THR A 24 -0.90 5.62 5.24
CA THR A 24 -0.68 5.90 6.66
C THR A 24 0.56 5.17 7.19
N VAL A 25 0.73 3.90 6.82
CA VAL A 25 1.94 3.14 7.18
C VAL A 25 3.21 3.74 6.58
N LEU A 26 3.15 4.21 5.32
CA LEU A 26 4.28 4.88 4.67
C LEU A 26 4.57 6.27 5.26
N GLU A 27 3.57 6.96 5.80
CA GLU A 27 3.73 8.24 6.51
C GLU A 27 4.48 8.06 7.84
N MET A 28 4.28 6.91 8.49
CA MET A 28 4.96 6.52 9.73
C MET A 28 6.27 5.75 9.49
N ALA A 29 6.65 5.53 8.22
CA ALA A 29 7.86 4.80 7.87
C ALA A 29 9.13 5.62 8.21
N PRO A 30 10.26 4.95 8.51
CA PRO A 30 11.54 5.62 8.56
C PRO A 30 11.88 6.26 7.21
N GLU A 31 12.83 7.20 7.19
CA GLU A 31 13.23 7.93 5.96
C GLU A 31 13.64 7.00 4.81
N GLY A 32 14.14 5.80 5.14
CA GLY A 32 14.48 4.72 4.20
C GLY A 32 13.28 4.02 3.54
N GLY A 33 12.05 4.24 4.00
CA GLY A 33 10.84 3.59 3.52
C GLY A 33 10.61 2.21 4.13
N LEU A 34 9.76 1.40 3.49
CA LEU A 34 9.44 0.03 3.92
C LEU A 34 9.37 -0.92 2.72
N LYS A 35 9.73 -2.19 2.91
CA LYS A 35 9.48 -3.27 1.95
C LYS A 35 8.01 -3.70 1.99
N ASN A 36 7.54 -4.35 0.93
CA ASN A 36 6.18 -4.90 0.85
C ASN A 36 5.78 -5.74 2.07
N ALA A 37 6.71 -6.55 2.58
CA ALA A 37 6.47 -7.41 3.73
C ALA A 37 6.32 -6.64 5.04
N GLU A 38 7.03 -5.53 5.18
CA GLU A 38 6.96 -4.69 6.39
C GLU A 38 5.66 -3.89 6.39
N ILE A 39 5.22 -3.39 5.23
CA ILE A 39 3.92 -2.74 5.06
C ILE A 39 2.79 -3.73 5.39
N GLY A 40 2.81 -4.93 4.79
CA GLY A 40 1.78 -5.94 5.01
C GLY A 40 1.68 -6.36 6.48
N ARG A 41 2.82 -6.67 7.12
CA ARG A 41 2.84 -7.02 8.55
C ARG A 41 2.38 -5.89 9.46
N SER A 42 2.68 -4.63 9.13
CA SER A 42 2.21 -3.47 9.91
C SER A 42 0.69 -3.32 9.86
N LEU A 43 0.06 -3.81 8.79
CA LEU A 43 -1.40 -3.86 8.63
C LEU A 43 -2.03 -5.15 9.18
N GLY A 44 -1.26 -6.02 9.83
CA GLY A 44 -1.74 -7.32 10.30
C GLY A 44 -2.06 -8.31 9.18
N ILE A 45 -1.61 -8.05 7.95
CA ILE A 45 -1.75 -8.96 6.82
C ILE A 45 -0.61 -9.97 6.92
N TYR A 46 -0.96 -11.20 7.28
CA TYR A 46 -0.03 -12.33 7.36
C TYR A 46 -0.36 -13.44 6.35
N GLY A 47 -1.35 -13.22 5.47
CA GLY A 47 -1.66 -14.13 4.38
C GLY A 47 -0.59 -14.11 3.29
N GLY A 48 -0.51 -15.17 2.49
CA GLY A 48 0.39 -15.29 1.34
C GLY A 48 0.74 -16.74 1.03
N HIS A 49 1.31 -16.99 -0.15
CA HIS A 49 1.96 -18.26 -0.47
C HIS A 49 3.37 -18.27 0.14
N VAL A 50 3.99 -19.44 0.32
CA VAL A 50 5.24 -19.70 1.08
C VAL A 50 6.36 -18.63 0.96
N GLU A 51 6.52 -17.94 -0.17
CA GLU A 51 7.53 -16.88 -0.39
C GLU A 51 7.04 -15.43 -0.21
N HIS A 52 5.74 -15.21 -0.01
CA HIS A 52 5.08 -13.90 0.06
C HIS A 52 4.17 -13.74 1.29
N VAL A 53 4.37 -14.59 2.30
CA VAL A 53 3.65 -14.50 3.57
C VAL A 53 3.85 -13.12 4.19
N GLY A 54 2.74 -12.44 4.43
CA GLY A 54 2.71 -11.12 5.04
C GLY A 54 3.08 -9.96 4.10
N HIS A 55 3.13 -10.20 2.79
CA HIS A 55 3.31 -9.14 1.81
C HIS A 55 1.98 -8.44 1.56
N ILE A 56 2.01 -7.11 1.52
CA ILE A 56 0.96 -6.36 0.84
C ILE A 56 1.03 -6.66 -0.68
N SER A 57 -0.14 -6.69 -1.33
CA SER A 57 -0.22 -6.88 -2.79
C SER A 57 0.63 -5.85 -3.52
N ARG A 58 1.51 -6.32 -4.42
CA ARG A 58 2.30 -5.43 -5.26
C ARG A 58 1.41 -4.56 -6.15
N THR A 59 0.33 -5.11 -6.69
CA THR A 59 -0.61 -4.36 -7.53
C THR A 59 -1.16 -3.12 -6.82
N LEU A 60 -1.44 -3.23 -5.52
CA LEU A 60 -1.89 -2.09 -4.72
C LEU A 60 -0.84 -0.99 -4.62
N LEU A 61 0.42 -1.36 -4.42
CA LEU A 61 1.54 -0.41 -4.33
C LEU A 61 1.81 0.28 -5.68
N GLU A 62 1.73 -0.46 -6.79
CA GLU A 62 1.86 0.12 -8.12
C GLU A 62 0.67 1.06 -8.43
N MET A 63 -0.55 0.77 -7.97
CA MET A 63 -1.66 1.73 -8.09
C MET A 63 -1.35 3.03 -7.37
N LEU A 64 -0.83 2.97 -6.13
CA LEU A 64 -0.43 4.17 -5.38
C LEU A 64 0.70 4.94 -6.08
N LYS A 65 1.58 4.23 -6.79
CA LYS A 65 2.64 4.85 -7.60
C LYS A 65 2.10 5.59 -8.81
N GLU A 66 1.24 4.94 -9.58
CA GLU A 66 0.59 5.55 -10.75
C GLU A 66 -0.29 6.75 -10.35
N GLU A 67 -0.88 6.71 -9.15
CA GLU A 67 -1.62 7.83 -8.54
C GLU A 67 -0.72 8.94 -7.98
N GLY A 68 0.60 8.78 -8.03
CA GLY A 68 1.57 9.76 -7.52
C GLY A 68 1.63 9.87 -6.00
N VAL A 69 1.08 8.90 -5.26
CA VAL A 69 1.06 8.87 -3.79
C VAL A 69 2.34 8.27 -3.22
N ALA A 70 2.90 7.25 -3.87
CA ALA A 70 4.08 6.54 -3.40
C ALA A 70 5.12 6.33 -4.51
N VAL A 71 6.36 6.10 -4.12
CA VAL A 71 7.46 5.75 -5.04
C VAL A 71 8.20 4.53 -4.52
N GLN A 72 8.65 3.68 -5.44
CA GLN A 72 9.54 2.57 -5.13
C GLN A 72 10.96 2.90 -5.57
N ASP A 73 11.91 2.73 -4.67
CA ASP A 73 13.34 2.70 -4.99
C ASP A 73 13.66 1.38 -5.74
N SER A 74 14.22 1.50 -6.94
CA SER A 74 14.50 0.34 -7.80
C SER A 74 15.65 -0.53 -7.30
N GLU A 75 16.56 -0.01 -6.50
CA GLU A 75 17.71 -0.73 -5.96
C GLU A 75 17.34 -1.44 -4.66
N THR A 76 16.76 -0.68 -3.72
CA THR A 76 16.46 -1.18 -2.37
C THR A 76 15.10 -1.86 -2.26
N LYS A 77 14.23 -1.66 -3.27
CA LYS A 77 12.82 -2.10 -3.31
C LYS A 77 11.94 -1.50 -2.22
N MET A 78 12.41 -0.44 -1.56
CA MET A 78 11.69 0.26 -0.51
C MET A 78 10.63 1.19 -1.10
N TRP A 79 9.51 1.30 -0.42
CA TRP A 79 8.41 2.20 -0.75
C TRP A 79 8.39 3.38 0.20
N LYS A 80 8.13 4.57 -0.34
CA LYS A 80 8.02 5.85 0.38
C LYS A 80 6.87 6.67 -0.16
N LEU A 81 6.40 7.66 0.59
CA LEU A 81 5.48 8.67 0.05
C LEU A 81 6.19 9.56 -0.97
N CYS A 82 5.46 9.95 -2.02
CA CYS A 82 5.91 10.99 -2.93
C CYS A 82 5.86 12.36 -2.24
N GLY A 83 6.96 13.12 -2.32
CA GLY A 83 6.95 14.53 -1.96
C GLY A 83 6.81 14.85 -0.47
N GLN A 84 7.38 14.03 0.44
CA GLN A 84 7.61 14.45 1.82
C GLN A 84 8.48 15.71 1.83
N ARG A 85 7.83 16.87 1.84
CA ARG A 85 8.43 18.15 2.19
C ARG A 85 8.75 18.06 3.67
N ILE A 86 10.05 18.11 3.98
CA ILE A 86 10.48 18.43 5.33
C ILE A 86 10.11 19.90 5.53
N GLU A 87 9.08 20.17 6.32
CA GLU A 87 8.98 21.49 6.94
C GLU A 87 10.08 21.55 8.00
N VAL A 88 11.07 22.40 7.73
CA VAL A 88 12.19 22.74 8.62
C VAL A 88 11.77 23.92 9.49
#